data_AF-A0A938CYG1-F1
#
_entry.id   AF-A0A938CYG1-F1
#
_cell.length_a   1.000
_cell.length_b   1.000
_cell.length_c   1.000
_cell.angle_alpha   90.00
_cell.angle_beta   90.00
_cell.angle_gamma   90.00
#
_symmetry.space_group_name_H-M   'P 1'
#
loop_
_entity.id
_entity.type
_entity.pdbx_description
1 polymer ?
#
loop_
_entity_poly.entity_id
_entity_poly.type
_entity_poly.pdbx_seq_one_letter_code
_entity_poly.pdbx_strand_id
1 'polypeptide(L)'
;MVSFELSDKQKELQARARKYAQEHIAPWVTAADLEPEPGKGFSWDVVRKGSELGFRTLSMAKKHGGEDADILSLCLIMEEFGAV
;
A
#
# COMPACT_ATOMS: atom_id res chain seq x y z
N MET A 1 -30.16 7.52 -0.21
CA MET A 1 -29.73 6.57 0.83
C MET A 1 -28.22 6.47 0.74
N VAL A 2 -27.49 6.63 1.84
CA VAL A 2 -26.03 6.51 1.85
C VAL A 2 -25.66 5.03 1.90
N SER A 3 -24.73 4.59 1.06
CA SER A 3 -24.19 3.22 1.07
C SER A 3 -22.79 3.21 1.68
N PHE A 4 -22.48 2.15 2.41
CA PHE A 4 -21.13 1.88 2.97
C PHE A 4 -20.40 0.76 2.22
N GLU A 5 -21.03 0.21 1.17
CA GLU A 5 -20.41 -0.80 0.32
C GLU A 5 -19.23 -0.23 -0.45
N LEU A 6 -18.12 -0.97 -0.47
CA LEU A 6 -16.98 -0.66 -1.32
C LEU A 6 -17.33 -0.93 -2.79
N SER A 7 -16.86 -0.05 -3.67
CA SER A 7 -16.89 -0.29 -5.11
C SER A 7 -15.97 -1.46 -5.50
N ASP A 8 -16.20 -2.05 -6.67
CA ASP A 8 -15.36 -3.13 -7.17
C ASP A 8 -13.90 -2.71 -7.32
N LYS A 9 -13.64 -1.46 -7.75
CA LYS A 9 -12.28 -0.89 -7.81
C LYS A 9 -11.64 -0.82 -6.41
N GLN A 10 -12.38 -0.38 -5.40
CA GLN A 10 -11.88 -0.33 -4.02
C GLN A 10 -11.59 -1.73 -3.46
N LYS A 11 -12.46 -2.72 -3.74
CA LYS A 11 -12.24 -4.12 -3.36
C LYS A 11 -11.00 -4.70 -4.03
N GLU A 12 -10.78 -4.42 -5.31
CA GLU A 12 -9.59 -4.86 -6.04
C GLU A 12 -8.31 -4.24 -5.44
N LEU A 13 -8.33 -2.93 -5.19
CA LEU A 13 -7.19 -2.22 -4.60
C LEU A 13 -6.86 -2.74 -3.20
N GLN A 14 -7.88 -2.96 -2.36
CA GLN A 14 -7.72 -3.57 -1.04
C GLN A 14 -7.09 -4.96 -1.15
N ALA A 15 -7.60 -5.83 -2.03
CA ALA A 15 -7.07 -7.19 -2.20
C ALA A 15 -5.61 -7.19 -2.69
N ARG A 16 -5.26 -6.28 -3.60
CA ARG A 16 -3.88 -6.10 -4.08
C ARG A 16 -2.95 -5.61 -2.98
N ALA A 17 -3.38 -4.62 -2.19
CA ALA A 17 -2.60 -4.09 -1.07
C ALA A 17 -2.39 -5.15 0.01
N ARG A 18 -3.43 -5.92 0.36
CA ARG A 18 -3.35 -7.04 1.30
C ARG A 18 -2.32 -8.07 0.87
N LYS A 19 -2.39 -8.50 -0.39
CA LYS A 19 -1.42 -9.46 -0.93
C LYS A 19 0.00 -8.92 -0.83
N TYR A 20 0.21 -7.67 -1.24
CA TYR A 20 1.51 -7.02 -1.17
C TYR A 20 2.05 -6.95 0.27
N ALA A 21 1.20 -6.56 1.23
CA ALA A 21 1.57 -6.46 2.63
C ALA A 21 2.04 -7.81 3.19
N GLN A 22 1.27 -8.86 2.95
CA GLN A 22 1.57 -10.22 3.42
C GLN A 22 2.84 -10.81 2.78
N GLU A 23 3.04 -10.59 1.47
CA GLU A 23 4.17 -11.19 0.73
C GLU A 23 5.48 -10.41 0.90
N HIS A 24 5.42 -9.09 1.15
CA HIS A 24 6.61 -8.23 1.09
C HIS A 24 6.89 -7.42 2.36
N ILE A 25 5.86 -6.99 3.11
CA ILE A 25 6.04 -6.17 4.32
C ILE A 25 6.16 -7.08 5.55
N ALA A 26 5.18 -7.96 5.75
CA ALA A 26 5.09 -8.85 6.92
C ALA A 26 6.37 -9.67 7.20
N PRO A 27 7.06 -10.25 6.19
CA PRO A 27 8.24 -11.07 6.46
C PRO A 27 9.45 -10.30 7.02
N TRP A 28 9.47 -8.98 6.88
CA TRP A 28 10.63 -8.15 7.22
C TRP A 28 10.36 -7.15 8.36
N VAL A 29 9.11 -6.74 8.58
CA VAL A 29 8.77 -5.63 9.49
C VAL A 29 9.25 -5.84 10.94
N THR A 30 9.15 -7.05 11.50
CA THR A 30 9.64 -7.31 12.87
C THR A 30 11.14 -7.13 13.00
N ALA A 31 11.92 -7.58 11.99
CA ALA A 31 13.37 -7.40 12.00
C ALA A 31 13.74 -5.91 11.82
N ALA A 32 12.95 -5.19 11.02
CA ALA A 32 13.11 -3.76 10.82
C ALA A 32 12.89 -2.95 12.10
N ASP A 33 11.83 -3.26 12.84
CA ASP A 33 11.47 -2.55 14.08
C ASP A 33 12.49 -2.78 15.21
N LEU A 34 13.14 -3.94 15.21
CA LEU A 34 14.17 -4.30 16.19
C LEU A 34 15.56 -3.73 15.84
N GLU A 35 15.74 -3.13 14.66
CA GLU A 35 17.03 -2.60 14.22
C GLU A 35 17.35 -1.27 14.92
N PRO A 36 18.40 -1.20 15.76
CA PRO A 36 18.74 0.00 16.51
C PRO A 36 19.31 1.13 15.66
N GLU A 37 19.85 0.86 14.47
CA GLU A 37 20.33 1.90 13.57
C GLU A 37 19.20 2.37 12.63
N PRO A 38 18.70 3.61 12.76
CA PRO A 38 17.49 4.06 12.05
C PRO A 38 17.54 3.94 10.52
N GLY A 39 18.74 3.91 9.92
CA GLY A 39 18.92 3.75 8.47
C GLY A 39 18.87 2.31 7.97
N LYS A 40 19.05 1.32 8.86
CA LYS A 40 19.06 -0.12 8.51
C LYS A 40 17.68 -0.75 8.62
N GLY A 41 16.82 -0.22 9.49
CA GLY A 41 15.42 -0.63 9.64
C GLY A 41 14.51 -0.15 8.50
N PHE A 42 15.04 0.35 7.38
CA PHE A 42 14.25 0.83 6.25
C PHE A 42 14.57 0.05 4.96
N SER A 43 13.61 -0.72 4.46
CA SER A 43 13.79 -1.51 3.24
C SER A 43 13.40 -0.71 1.99
N TRP A 44 14.41 -0.19 1.30
CA TRP A 44 14.24 0.41 -0.03
C TRP A 44 13.73 -0.59 -1.08
N ASP A 45 13.96 -1.89 -0.88
CA ASP A 45 13.44 -2.93 -1.77
C ASP A 45 11.91 -3.00 -1.69
N VAL A 46 11.36 -3.02 -0.47
CA VAL A 46 9.91 -2.94 -0.25
C VAL A 46 9.34 -1.64 -0.81
N VAL A 47 10.05 -0.52 -0.70
CA VAL A 47 9.56 0.74 -1.29
C VAL A 47 9.52 0.68 -2.82
N ARG A 48 10.58 0.15 -3.46
CA ARG A 48 10.66 0.06 -4.93
C ARG A 48 9.63 -0.89 -5.50
N LYS A 49 9.48 -2.09 -4.94
CA LYS A 49 8.46 -3.06 -5.36
C LYS A 49 7.05 -2.50 -5.25
N GLY A 50 6.73 -1.82 -4.15
CA GLY A 50 5.43 -1.15 -4.01
C GLY A 50 5.20 -0.03 -5.02
N SER A 51 6.27 0.67 -5.41
CA SER A 51 6.23 1.73 -6.43
C SER A 51 6.00 1.16 -7.83
N GLU A 52 6.64 0.03 -8.17
CA GLU A 52 6.43 -0.69 -9.44
C GLU A 52 4.98 -1.14 -9.62
N LEU A 53 4.30 -1.44 -8.51
CA LEU A 53 2.87 -1.78 -8.50
C LEU A 53 1.94 -0.56 -8.51
N GLY A 54 2.49 0.65 -8.50
CA GLY A 54 1.76 1.91 -8.57
C GLY A 54 1.21 2.43 -7.23
N PHE A 55 1.50 1.77 -6.09
CA PHE A 55 0.94 2.16 -4.79
C PHE A 55 1.31 3.59 -4.37
N ARG A 56 2.46 4.10 -4.81
CA ARG A 56 2.91 5.46 -4.52
C ARG A 56 2.36 6.55 -5.43
N THR A 57 1.82 6.18 -6.60
CA THR A 57 1.35 7.14 -7.62
C THR A 57 -0.16 7.04 -7.85
N LEU A 58 -0.86 6.20 -7.09
CA LEU A 58 -2.28 5.91 -7.27
C LEU A 58 -3.18 7.15 -7.26
N SER A 59 -2.89 8.14 -6.41
CA SER A 59 -3.64 9.40 -6.32
C SER A 59 -3.35 10.38 -7.46
N MET A 60 -2.26 10.19 -8.20
CA MET A 60 -1.91 11.06 -9.31
C MET A 60 -2.90 10.88 -10.46
N ALA A 61 -3.05 11.93 -11.26
CA ALA A 61 -3.89 11.86 -12.44
C ALA A 61 -3.35 10.83 -13.44
N LYS A 62 -4.25 10.13 -14.14
CA LYS A 62 -3.88 9.16 -15.18
C LYS A 62 -2.97 9.73 -16.26
N LYS A 63 -3.15 11.00 -16.63
CA LYS A 63 -2.27 11.70 -17.59
C LYS A 63 -0.81 11.84 -17.14
N HIS A 64 -0.54 11.58 -15.85
CA HIS A 64 0.79 11.57 -15.24
C HIS A 64 1.22 10.18 -14.78
N GLY A 65 0.53 9.12 -15.22
CA GLY A 65 0.86 7.73 -14.85
C GLY A 65 0.32 7.27 -13.50
N GLY A 66 -0.65 7.97 -12.93
CA GLY A 66 -1.40 7.52 -11.75
C GLY A 66 -2.74 6.87 -12.10
N GLU A 67 -3.65 6.77 -11.12
CA GLU A 67 -4.93 6.07 -11.26
C GLU A 67 -6.16 6.89 -10.83
N ASP A 68 -5.97 8.18 -10.56
CA ASP A 68 -7.01 9.09 -10.03
C ASP A 68 -7.73 8.48 -8.81
N ALA A 69 -6.98 7.84 -7.91
CA ALA A 69 -7.54 7.19 -6.73
C ALA A 69 -8.11 8.22 -5.74
N ASP A 70 -9.31 7.95 -5.26
CA ASP A 70 -9.94 8.74 -4.22
C ASP A 70 -9.32 8.47 -2.83
N ILE A 71 -9.61 9.35 -1.87
CA ILE A 71 -9.08 9.26 -0.51
C ILE A 71 -9.47 7.94 0.16
N LEU A 72 -10.69 7.43 -0.06
CA LEU A 72 -11.12 6.17 0.54
C LEU A 72 -10.28 4.99 0.04
N SER A 73 -9.99 4.94 -1.26
CA SER A 73 -9.14 3.93 -1.87
C SER A 73 -7.72 3.98 -1.29
N LEU A 74 -7.18 5.18 -1.06
CA LEU A 74 -5.87 5.34 -0.42
C LEU A 74 -5.88 4.85 1.04
N CYS A 75 -6.94 5.16 1.80
CA CYS A 75 -7.09 4.67 3.18
C CYS A 75 -7.12 3.15 3.22
N LEU A 76 -7.90 2.49 2.35
CA LEU A 76 -7.96 1.03 2.28
C LEU A 76 -6.60 0.40 2.02
N ILE A 77 -5.80 0.98 1.11
CA ILE A 77 -4.45 0.49 0.83
C ILE A 77 -3.54 0.63 2.08
N MET A 78 -3.59 1.79 2.73
CA MET A 78 -2.77 2.07 3.91
C MET A 78 -3.17 1.19 5.11
N GLU A 79 -4.46 0.90 5.28
CA GLU A 79 -4.95 -0.04 6.30
C GLU A 79 -4.38 -1.44 6.10
N GLU A 80 -4.35 -1.94 4.86
CA GLU A 80 -3.77 -3.26 4.56
C GLU A 80 -2.25 -3.29 4.79
N PHE A 81 -1.55 -2.19 4.54
CA PHE A 81 -0.11 -2.08 4.85
C PHE A 81 0.18 -2.02 6.35
N GLY A 82 -0.69 -1.36 7.13
CA GLY A 82 -0.56 -1.27 8.59
C GLY A 82 -1.13 -2.47 9.35
N ALA A 83 -1.77 -3.42 8.65
CA ALA A 83 -2.33 -4.62 9.24
C ALA A 83 -1.30 -5.75 9.46
N VAL A 84 -0.06 -5.56 8.99
CA VAL A 84 1.03 -6.54 9.06
C VAL A 84 2.23 -6.07 9.86
#